data_AF-A0A9E3N4A4-F1
#
_entry.id   AF-A0A9E3N4A4-F1
#
_cell.length_a   1.000
_cell.length_b   1.000
_cell.length_c   1.000
_cell.angle_alpha   90.00
_cell.angle_beta   90.00
_cell.angle_gamma   90.00
#
_symmetry.space_group_name_H-M   'P 1'
#
loop_
_entity.id
_entity.type
_entity.pdbx_description
1 polymer ?
#
loop_
_entity_poly.entity_id
_entity_poly.type
_entity_poly.pdbx_seq_one_letter_code
_entity_poly.pdbx_strand_id
1 'polypeptide(L)'
;MLRYLIPLSLFAMTAPAQAAWLHECPAGTVPGGAIQAEAKASGPGGAALRYVVSDQARVPGCTSVALAPGAQVETLYPLAPGEVPADVILLHGNVADGRFTVSEHDLPRATPGPERPAPMPLHANLLAGMRVRTFGVEERVQATLADGRLRVTCRPGQHAAGAILTGPWFMTRANARLATLYTAQGAPFTWQVADEARRARDDAFDLGPLLAADKAARLALPPRLDRATWRQFVLLCPTTQAAIDITSLALEPAVVPLPAPRATWVWRPGDWIDGGPALLDWAKEQDIRTLFVTVPLKDGTAVRAPDLLADFVRAAGARGIAVFSVDGDPHMVLADEVPDAARRVQAYAAYNAAQPPEARLRGVQFDVEPYLLPDNVLPPTRRDAAYVDMARALKAAAGPGLRLEFVVPFWWSRNQALLDALAPHADALAVMDYRTDRSQIVDFAIPFLDWAASHGREVRIALEAGTIEPAVQRRYVKAATGDLQAADINGRKVLVLLRQPLAAAGAALYRLQSTRTIDGSATTFHNDKSALMRLLPGLEAEFGAWDRFGGIAIHELR
;
A
#
# COMPACT_ATOMS: atom_id res chain seq x y z
N MET A 1 -57.91 39.83 -52.24
CA MET A 1 -58.29 39.93 -50.81
C MET A 1 -57.03 39.99 -49.98
N LEU A 2 -56.94 41.05 -49.19
CA LEU A 2 -55.84 41.46 -48.31
C LEU A 2 -55.72 40.51 -47.11
N ARG A 3 -54.51 40.18 -46.65
CA ARG A 3 -54.12 40.25 -45.22
C ARG A 3 -52.63 39.97 -45.01
N TYR A 4 -51.95 41.02 -44.58
CA TYR A 4 -50.67 41.04 -43.87
C TYR A 4 -50.73 40.16 -42.61
N LEU A 5 -49.62 39.52 -42.25
CA LEU A 5 -49.31 39.14 -40.87
C LEU A 5 -47.79 39.28 -40.62
N ILE A 6 -47.50 40.02 -39.55
CA ILE A 6 -46.24 40.52 -39.01
C ILE A 6 -45.49 39.37 -38.29
N PRO A 7 -44.14 39.31 -38.28
CA PRO A 7 -43.44 38.37 -37.42
C PRO A 7 -43.42 38.89 -35.99
N LEU A 8 -44.06 38.15 -35.08
CA LEU A 8 -43.97 38.37 -33.64
C LEU A 8 -42.65 37.79 -33.15
N SER A 9 -41.68 38.66 -32.84
CA SER A 9 -40.49 38.28 -32.08
C SER A 9 -40.88 37.90 -30.66
N LEU A 10 -40.99 36.59 -30.38
CA LEU A 10 -41.10 36.10 -29.01
C LEU A 10 -39.76 36.36 -28.30
N PHE A 11 -39.74 37.38 -27.45
CA PHE A 11 -38.83 37.45 -26.31
C PHE A 11 -39.14 36.24 -25.42
N ALA A 12 -38.28 35.22 -25.44
CA ALA A 12 -38.27 34.19 -24.41
C ALA A 12 -37.86 34.86 -23.10
N MET A 13 -38.83 35.16 -22.23
CA MET A 13 -38.56 35.52 -20.85
C MET A 13 -37.91 34.30 -20.17
N THR A 14 -36.60 34.38 -19.94
CA THR A 14 -35.90 33.46 -19.06
C THR A 14 -36.48 33.60 -17.66
N ALA A 15 -37.22 32.59 -17.22
CA ALA A 15 -37.61 32.49 -15.81
C ALA A 15 -36.34 32.66 -14.94
N PRO A 16 -36.41 33.40 -13.81
CA PRO A 16 -35.27 33.50 -12.91
C PRO A 16 -34.84 32.09 -12.53
N ALA A 17 -33.57 31.76 -12.76
CA ALA A 17 -33.03 30.47 -12.38
C ALA A 17 -33.31 30.25 -10.89
N GLN A 18 -34.10 29.22 -10.56
CA GLN A 18 -34.46 28.92 -9.17
C GLN A 18 -33.17 28.77 -8.35
N ALA A 19 -33.09 29.47 -7.22
CA ALA A 19 -31.93 29.40 -6.33
C ALA A 19 -31.92 28.04 -5.63
N ALA A 20 -30.85 27.26 -5.85
CA ALA A 20 -30.63 26.01 -5.15
C ALA A 20 -29.89 26.27 -3.82
N TRP A 21 -30.29 25.57 -2.77
CA TRP A 21 -29.71 25.68 -1.44
C TRP A 21 -29.19 24.32 -1.00
N LEU A 22 -27.98 24.31 -0.43
CA LEU A 22 -27.38 23.15 0.21
C LEU A 22 -27.65 23.21 1.71
N HIS A 23 -28.17 22.11 2.25
CA HIS A 23 -28.51 21.95 3.65
C HIS A 23 -27.64 20.87 4.30
N GLU A 24 -27.18 21.11 5.52
CA GLU A 24 -26.61 20.11 6.41
C GLU A 24 -27.62 19.84 7.52
N CYS A 25 -28.13 18.63 7.59
CA CYS A 25 -29.21 18.21 8.48
C CYS A 25 -28.79 17.00 9.34
N PRO A 26 -29.31 16.86 10.57
CA PRO A 26 -29.27 15.58 11.28
C PRO A 26 -29.94 14.46 10.46
N ALA A 27 -29.45 13.22 10.57
CA ALA A 27 -29.94 12.10 9.75
C ALA A 27 -31.45 11.83 9.84
N GLY A 28 -32.07 12.13 10.99
CA GLY A 28 -33.51 11.97 11.21
C GLY A 28 -34.39 13.07 10.61
N THR A 29 -33.80 14.16 10.12
CA THR A 29 -34.54 15.27 9.52
C THR A 29 -34.92 14.94 8.08
N VAL A 30 -36.20 15.10 7.74
CA VAL A 30 -36.73 14.97 6.38
C VAL A 30 -37.02 16.37 5.85
N PRO A 31 -36.24 16.89 4.89
CA PRO A 31 -36.51 18.19 4.29
C PRO A 31 -37.86 18.19 3.57
N GLY A 32 -38.61 19.29 3.67
CA GLY A 32 -39.79 19.51 2.83
C GLY A 32 -39.41 19.95 1.42
N GLY A 33 -40.29 19.73 0.44
CA GLY A 33 -40.07 20.15 -0.94
C GLY A 33 -39.37 19.11 -1.83
N ALA A 34 -39.07 19.49 -3.07
CA ALA A 34 -38.44 18.61 -4.04
C ALA A 34 -36.92 18.54 -3.78
N ILE A 35 -36.45 17.37 -3.36
CA ILE A 35 -35.03 17.09 -3.17
C ILE A 35 -34.37 16.89 -4.54
N GLN A 36 -33.36 17.70 -4.86
CA GLN A 36 -32.62 17.61 -6.12
C GLN A 36 -31.48 16.58 -6.05
N ALA A 37 -30.79 16.53 -4.92
CA ALA A 37 -29.69 15.62 -4.64
C ALA A 37 -29.49 15.47 -3.13
N GLU A 38 -28.93 14.35 -2.71
CA GLU A 38 -28.57 14.12 -1.31
C GLU A 38 -27.31 13.28 -1.15
N ALA A 39 -26.65 13.42 -0.01
CA ALA A 39 -25.55 12.57 0.42
C ALA A 39 -25.58 12.39 1.94
N LYS A 40 -24.97 11.33 2.44
CA LYS A 40 -24.79 11.07 3.88
C LYS A 40 -23.33 11.23 4.25
N ALA A 41 -23.06 11.64 5.49
CA ALA A 41 -21.71 11.64 6.03
C ALA A 41 -21.71 11.57 7.55
N SER A 42 -20.53 11.36 8.13
CA SER A 42 -20.31 11.45 9.57
C SER A 42 -19.95 12.89 9.96
N GLY A 43 -20.56 13.39 11.02
CA GLY A 43 -20.28 14.65 11.67
C GLY A 43 -19.33 14.52 12.85
N PRO A 44 -19.06 15.63 13.57
CA PRO A 44 -18.23 15.62 14.78
C PRO A 44 -18.74 14.58 15.80
N GLY A 45 -17.82 13.77 16.34
CA GLY A 45 -18.17 12.72 17.30
C GLY A 45 -18.96 11.55 16.72
N GLY A 46 -19.00 11.38 15.39
CA GLY A 46 -19.66 10.25 14.72
C GLY A 46 -21.16 10.44 14.46
N ALA A 47 -21.72 11.63 14.72
CA ALA A 47 -23.13 11.91 14.46
C ALA A 47 -23.48 11.72 12.97
N ALA A 48 -24.57 11.02 12.66
CA ALA A 48 -25.00 10.84 11.28
C ALA A 48 -25.59 12.15 10.72
N LEU A 49 -25.00 12.66 9.63
CA LEU A 49 -25.42 13.85 8.91
C LEU A 49 -25.97 13.49 7.53
N ARG A 50 -26.87 14.34 7.04
CA ARG A 50 -27.45 14.30 5.70
C ARG A 50 -27.27 15.65 5.04
N TYR A 51 -26.65 15.66 3.86
CA TYR A 51 -26.54 16.82 3.00
C TYR A 51 -27.64 16.74 1.95
N VAL A 52 -28.41 17.81 1.77
CA VAL A 52 -29.56 17.83 0.86
C VAL A 52 -29.56 19.12 0.06
N VAL A 53 -29.87 19.03 -1.24
CA VAL A 53 -30.13 20.21 -2.06
C VAL A 53 -31.62 20.35 -2.34
N SER A 54 -32.17 21.54 -2.08
CA SER A 54 -33.56 21.89 -2.35
C SER A 54 -33.70 23.32 -2.89
N ASP A 55 -34.91 23.72 -3.24
CA ASP A 55 -35.28 25.10 -3.58
C ASP A 55 -35.65 25.95 -2.35
N GLN A 56 -35.68 25.35 -1.15
CA GLN A 56 -36.02 26.05 0.07
C GLN A 56 -34.80 26.79 0.62
N ALA A 57 -34.95 28.08 0.92
CA ALA A 57 -33.84 28.87 1.48
C ALA A 57 -33.42 28.42 2.89
N ARG A 58 -34.32 27.78 3.63
CA ARG A 58 -34.09 27.28 4.99
C ARG A 58 -34.90 26.02 5.22
N VAL A 59 -34.26 25.04 5.87
CA VAL A 59 -34.92 23.85 6.40
C VAL A 59 -34.78 23.88 7.93
N PRO A 60 -35.88 23.79 8.71
CA PRO A 60 -35.81 23.79 10.17
C PRO A 60 -34.87 22.72 10.70
N GLY A 61 -33.96 23.09 11.61
CA GLY A 61 -32.97 22.19 12.19
C GLY A 61 -31.76 21.87 11.30
N CYS A 62 -31.62 22.54 10.15
CA CYS A 62 -30.47 22.40 9.26
C CYS A 62 -29.70 23.72 9.09
N THR A 63 -28.38 23.64 8.96
CA THR A 63 -27.61 24.75 8.41
C THR A 63 -27.87 24.81 6.90
N SER A 64 -27.99 26.01 6.32
CA SER A 64 -28.29 26.19 4.89
C SER A 64 -27.35 27.22 4.27
N VAL A 65 -26.82 26.92 3.09
CA VAL A 65 -25.98 27.83 2.29
C VAL A 65 -26.51 27.88 0.86
N ALA A 66 -26.52 29.07 0.26
CA ALA A 66 -26.92 29.25 -1.13
C ALA A 66 -25.83 28.65 -2.05
N LEU A 67 -26.26 27.87 -3.05
CA LEU A 67 -25.39 27.47 -4.15
C LEU A 67 -25.27 28.59 -5.18
N ALA A 68 -24.35 28.44 -6.11
CA ALA A 68 -24.20 29.41 -7.20
C ALA A 68 -25.52 29.57 -7.98
N PRO A 69 -25.91 30.80 -8.38
CA PRO A 69 -27.13 31.01 -9.16
C PRO A 69 -27.16 30.15 -10.42
N GLY A 70 -28.26 29.44 -10.65
CA GLY A 70 -28.40 28.51 -11.78
C GLY A 70 -27.74 27.14 -11.58
N ALA A 71 -27.27 26.81 -10.37
CA ALA A 71 -26.78 25.48 -10.04
C ALA A 71 -27.88 24.43 -10.25
N GLN A 72 -27.68 23.57 -11.25
CA GLN A 72 -28.48 22.37 -11.47
C GLN A 72 -27.70 21.17 -10.96
N VAL A 73 -28.05 20.66 -9.79
CA VAL A 73 -27.23 19.65 -9.11
C VAL A 73 -27.47 18.26 -9.71
N GLU A 74 -26.37 17.56 -10.01
CA GLU A 74 -26.34 16.15 -10.38
C GLU A 74 -26.22 15.28 -9.13
N THR A 75 -25.20 15.53 -8.31
CA THR A 75 -24.93 14.78 -7.08
C THR A 75 -24.09 15.59 -6.08
N LEU A 76 -24.02 15.09 -4.84
CA LEU A 76 -23.27 15.67 -3.74
C LEU A 76 -22.21 14.69 -3.25
N TYR A 77 -21.05 15.21 -2.89
CA TYR A 77 -19.98 14.43 -2.27
C TYR A 77 -19.31 15.25 -1.14
N PRO A 78 -19.68 15.01 0.14
CA PRO A 78 -19.10 15.72 1.27
C PRO A 78 -17.67 15.25 1.57
N LEU A 79 -16.70 16.15 1.57
CA LEU A 79 -15.29 15.84 1.88
C LEU A 79 -15.10 15.54 3.36
N ALA A 80 -14.01 14.89 3.76
CA ALA A 80 -13.73 14.68 5.18
C ALA A 80 -13.48 16.02 5.92
N PRO A 81 -13.71 16.09 7.24
CA PRO A 81 -13.44 17.31 8.00
C PRO A 81 -11.99 17.81 7.82
N GLY A 82 -11.84 19.09 7.47
CA GLY A 82 -10.54 19.74 7.26
C GLY A 82 -9.94 19.57 5.85
N GLU A 83 -10.55 18.77 4.98
CA GLU A 83 -10.13 18.68 3.58
C GLU A 83 -10.55 19.91 2.78
N VAL A 84 -9.58 20.52 2.11
CA VAL A 84 -9.80 21.71 1.28
C VAL A 84 -9.16 21.46 -0.10
N PRO A 85 -9.95 21.47 -1.19
CA PRO A 85 -9.42 21.27 -2.52
C PRO A 85 -8.54 22.46 -2.94
N ALA A 86 -7.39 22.15 -3.55
CA ALA A 86 -6.49 23.13 -4.15
C ALA A 86 -6.94 23.46 -5.59
N ASP A 87 -6.04 23.37 -6.57
CA ASP A 87 -6.34 23.68 -7.97
C ASP A 87 -6.91 22.48 -8.76
N VAL A 88 -6.76 21.27 -8.23
CA VAL A 88 -7.17 20.03 -8.88
C VAL A 88 -7.99 19.19 -7.91
N ILE A 89 -9.08 18.62 -8.43
CA ILE A 89 -9.86 17.58 -7.76
C ILE A 89 -9.92 16.39 -8.70
N LEU A 90 -9.58 15.19 -8.22
CA LEU A 90 -9.87 13.96 -8.93
C LEU A 90 -11.05 13.29 -8.23
N LEU A 91 -12.08 12.94 -8.99
CA LEU A 91 -13.21 12.14 -8.50
C LEU A 91 -13.15 10.78 -9.16
N HIS A 92 -13.30 9.73 -8.35
CA HIS A 92 -13.41 8.36 -8.83
C HIS A 92 -14.80 7.84 -8.51
N GLY A 93 -15.29 6.94 -9.34
CA GLY A 93 -16.66 6.47 -9.23
C GLY A 93 -17.06 5.58 -10.39
N ASN A 94 -18.32 5.19 -10.43
CA ASN A 94 -18.86 4.37 -11.50
C ASN A 94 -19.93 5.14 -12.27
N VAL A 95 -20.14 4.77 -13.53
CA VAL A 95 -21.27 5.30 -14.31
C VAL A 95 -22.39 4.27 -14.28
N ALA A 96 -23.47 4.59 -13.58
CA ALA A 96 -24.68 3.79 -13.52
C ALA A 96 -25.83 4.60 -14.14
N ASP A 97 -26.60 4.00 -15.05
CA ASP A 97 -27.73 4.65 -15.74
C ASP A 97 -27.37 6.00 -16.40
N GLY A 98 -26.14 6.11 -16.92
CA GLY A 98 -25.62 7.34 -17.55
C GLY A 98 -25.23 8.46 -16.58
N ARG A 99 -25.26 8.21 -15.26
CA ARG A 99 -24.87 9.18 -14.21
C ARG A 99 -23.60 8.74 -13.50
N PHE A 100 -22.75 9.70 -13.18
CA PHE A 100 -21.51 9.43 -12.46
C PHE A 100 -21.75 9.48 -10.96
N THR A 101 -21.58 8.34 -10.31
CA THR A 101 -21.68 8.22 -8.85
C THR A 101 -20.27 8.24 -8.27
N VAL A 102 -19.96 9.30 -7.52
CA VAL A 102 -18.66 9.47 -6.87
C VAL A 102 -18.55 8.49 -5.70
N SER A 103 -17.49 7.69 -5.68
CA SER A 103 -17.13 6.82 -4.55
C SER A 103 -15.97 7.40 -3.75
N GLU A 104 -14.97 7.98 -4.44
CA GLU A 104 -13.72 8.44 -3.84
C GLU A 104 -13.24 9.74 -4.48
N HIS A 105 -12.35 10.43 -3.79
CA HIS A 105 -11.72 11.64 -4.30
C HIS A 105 -10.22 11.70 -3.94
N ASP A 106 -9.42 12.33 -4.80
CA ASP A 106 -8.07 12.79 -4.45
C ASP A 106 -8.00 14.31 -4.53
N LEU A 107 -7.29 14.92 -3.58
CA LEU A 107 -6.96 16.35 -3.56
C LEU A 107 -5.45 16.54 -3.69
N PRO A 108 -4.88 16.46 -4.92
CA PRO A 108 -3.45 16.66 -5.11
C PRO A 108 -3.00 18.03 -4.58
N ARG A 109 -1.97 18.02 -3.73
CA ARG A 109 -1.31 19.25 -3.29
C ARG A 109 -0.43 19.81 -4.41
N ALA A 110 -0.36 21.13 -4.52
CA ALA A 110 0.49 21.82 -5.50
C ALA A 110 2.00 21.60 -5.26
N THR A 111 2.39 21.24 -4.04
CA THR A 111 3.78 20.95 -3.67
C THR A 111 3.87 19.51 -3.17
N PRO A 112 4.61 18.62 -3.86
CA PRO A 112 4.98 17.32 -3.31
C PRO A 112 5.69 17.53 -1.97
N GLY A 113 5.38 16.70 -0.97
CA GLY A 113 6.15 16.68 0.26
C GLY A 113 7.62 16.31 -0.02
N PRO A 114 8.51 16.42 0.99
CA PRO A 114 9.89 15.97 0.84
C PRO A 114 9.92 14.51 0.38
N GLU A 115 10.69 14.25 -0.68
CA GLU A 115 10.87 12.92 -1.26
C GLU A 115 11.50 12.01 -0.19
N ARG A 116 10.81 10.91 0.15
CA ARG A 116 11.35 9.92 1.09
C ARG A 116 12.49 9.16 0.41
N PRO A 117 13.55 8.78 1.13
CA PRO A 117 14.59 7.92 0.56
C PRO A 117 13.97 6.63 0.02
N ALA A 118 14.31 6.27 -1.20
CA ALA A 118 13.90 5.00 -1.79
C ALA A 118 14.69 3.83 -1.16
N PRO A 119 14.20 2.59 -1.22
CA PRO A 119 15.00 1.44 -0.84
C PRO A 119 16.25 1.33 -1.73
N MET A 120 17.40 1.01 -1.12
CA MET A 120 18.63 0.76 -1.88
C MET A 120 18.45 -0.48 -2.76
N PRO A 121 18.56 -0.36 -4.09
CA PRO A 121 18.23 -1.45 -5.01
C PRO A 121 19.25 -2.58 -4.92
N LEU A 122 18.77 -3.82 -5.05
CA LEU A 122 19.63 -4.98 -5.29
C LEU A 122 20.03 -5.03 -6.76
N HIS A 123 21.23 -5.56 -7.04
CA HIS A 123 21.82 -5.78 -8.38
C HIS A 123 22.08 -4.54 -9.24
N ALA A 124 21.49 -3.37 -8.93
CA ALA A 124 21.74 -2.13 -9.63
C ALA A 124 23.11 -1.54 -9.28
N ASN A 125 23.75 -0.89 -10.26
CA ASN A 125 24.97 -0.13 -10.01
C ASN A 125 24.64 1.17 -9.26
N LEU A 126 24.90 1.17 -7.95
CA LEU A 126 24.62 2.26 -7.04
C LEU A 126 25.40 3.54 -7.40
N LEU A 127 26.56 3.42 -8.04
CA LEU A 127 27.39 4.57 -8.43
C LEU A 127 26.63 5.56 -9.34
N ALA A 128 25.65 5.10 -10.11
CA ALA A 128 24.86 5.94 -11.01
C ALA A 128 24.00 6.98 -10.27
N GLY A 129 23.61 6.70 -9.02
CA GLY A 129 22.80 7.61 -8.19
C GLY A 129 23.56 8.18 -6.99
N MET A 130 24.86 7.93 -6.88
CA MET A 130 25.68 8.41 -5.75
C MET A 130 26.30 9.79 -6.00
N ARG A 131 26.71 10.43 -4.90
CA ARG A 131 27.57 11.60 -4.89
C ARG A 131 28.87 11.25 -4.20
N VAL A 132 29.97 11.80 -4.69
CA VAL A 132 31.31 11.60 -4.12
C VAL A 132 31.85 12.90 -3.52
N ARG A 133 32.51 12.79 -2.37
CA ARG A 133 33.30 13.87 -1.76
C ARG A 133 34.60 13.29 -1.22
N THR A 134 35.72 13.95 -1.45
CA THR A 134 37.01 13.55 -0.86
C THR A 134 37.14 14.04 0.58
N PHE A 135 37.97 13.35 1.37
CA PHE A 135 38.37 13.78 2.71
C PHE A 135 39.86 13.49 2.93
N GLY A 136 40.44 14.15 3.93
CA GLY A 136 41.84 14.00 4.33
C GLY A 136 42.57 15.33 4.38
N VAL A 137 43.38 15.53 5.41
CA VAL A 137 44.08 16.81 5.67
C VAL A 137 45.27 17.08 4.75
N GLU A 138 45.81 16.04 4.10
CA GLU A 138 47.01 16.13 3.24
C GLU A 138 46.68 16.46 1.77
N GLU A 139 45.39 16.65 1.43
CA GLU A 139 44.92 16.91 0.05
C GLU A 139 45.48 15.92 -0.99
N ARG A 140 45.66 14.66 -0.57
CA ARG A 140 46.34 13.63 -1.37
C ARG A 140 45.40 12.80 -2.25
N VAL A 141 44.11 13.11 -2.26
CA VAL A 141 43.07 12.30 -2.92
C VAL A 141 42.38 13.11 -4.00
N GLN A 142 42.30 12.52 -5.19
CA GLN A 142 41.42 12.99 -6.25
C GLN A 142 40.36 11.92 -6.51
N ALA A 143 39.10 12.30 -6.56
CA ALA A 143 38.00 11.40 -6.87
C ALA A 143 37.08 12.02 -7.92
N THR A 144 36.66 11.22 -8.90
CA THR A 144 35.69 11.63 -9.93
C THR A 144 34.67 10.53 -10.09
N LEU A 145 33.38 10.90 -9.98
CA LEU A 145 32.26 10.02 -10.23
C LEU A 145 31.50 10.56 -11.44
N ALA A 146 31.51 9.81 -12.54
CA ALA A 146 30.84 10.14 -13.78
C ALA A 146 30.34 8.86 -14.45
N ASP A 147 29.15 8.90 -15.05
CA ASP A 147 28.57 7.79 -15.81
C ASP A 147 28.55 6.45 -15.04
N GLY A 148 28.26 6.49 -13.74
CA GLY A 148 28.23 5.30 -12.89
C GLY A 148 29.60 4.65 -12.63
N ARG A 149 30.69 5.39 -12.83
CA ARG A 149 32.07 4.94 -12.64
C ARG A 149 32.83 5.88 -11.71
N LEU A 150 33.45 5.32 -10.67
CA LEU A 150 34.25 6.06 -9.70
C LEU A 150 35.74 5.85 -9.97
N ARG A 151 36.48 6.93 -10.21
CA ARG A 151 37.95 6.91 -10.28
C ARG A 151 38.53 7.63 -9.08
N VAL A 152 39.47 6.99 -8.39
CA VAL A 152 40.18 7.57 -7.24
C VAL A 152 41.68 7.39 -7.41
N THR A 153 42.44 8.46 -7.22
CA THR A 153 43.91 8.42 -7.13
C THR A 153 44.35 8.95 -5.77
N CYS A 154 45.34 8.29 -5.18
CA CYS A 154 45.91 8.64 -3.89
C CYS A 154 47.42 8.84 -4.04
N ARG A 155 47.92 10.01 -3.63
CA ARG A 155 49.35 10.24 -3.42
C ARG A 155 49.79 9.65 -2.06
N PRO A 156 51.09 9.38 -1.86
CA PRO A 156 51.61 8.95 -0.56
C PRO A 156 51.25 9.93 0.56
N GLY A 157 50.96 9.42 1.75
CA GLY A 157 50.64 10.21 2.94
C GLY A 157 50.44 9.32 4.17
N GLN A 158 50.46 9.92 5.36
CA GLN A 158 50.37 9.18 6.62
C GLN A 158 49.02 9.33 7.31
N HIS A 159 48.22 10.33 6.92
CA HIS A 159 46.90 10.56 7.52
C HIS A 159 45.78 9.87 6.73
N ALA A 160 44.68 9.59 7.44
CA ALA A 160 43.47 9.03 6.85
C ALA A 160 42.93 9.97 5.76
N ALA A 161 42.69 9.40 4.58
CA ALA A 161 42.16 10.13 3.44
C ALA A 161 41.43 9.15 2.51
N GLY A 162 40.48 9.64 1.73
CA GLY A 162 39.73 8.81 0.81
C GLY A 162 38.55 9.52 0.16
N ALA A 163 37.59 8.72 -0.30
CA ALA A 163 36.36 9.19 -0.90
C ALA A 163 35.13 8.71 -0.10
N ILE A 164 34.22 9.62 0.22
CA ILE A 164 32.93 9.34 0.84
C ILE A 164 31.88 9.30 -0.26
N LEU A 165 31.05 8.26 -0.27
CA LEU A 165 29.93 8.09 -1.18
C LEU A 165 28.60 8.09 -0.43
N THR A 166 27.69 8.94 -0.87
CA THR A 166 26.32 9.07 -0.33
C THR A 166 25.30 8.89 -1.45
N GLY A 167 24.11 8.37 -1.14
CA GLY A 167 23.04 8.18 -2.13
C GLY A 167 21.66 8.53 -1.56
N PRO A 168 20.62 8.62 -2.41
CA PRO A 168 19.26 9.01 -2.03
C PRO A 168 18.45 7.85 -1.41
N TRP A 169 19.11 6.83 -0.86
CA TRP A 169 18.48 5.60 -0.41
C TRP A 169 18.66 5.36 1.09
N PHE A 170 17.78 4.54 1.66
CA PHE A 170 18.09 3.82 2.90
C PHE A 170 18.57 2.40 2.56
N MET A 171 19.44 1.82 3.40
CA MET A 171 19.86 0.44 3.22
C MET A 171 18.79 -0.49 3.78
N THR A 172 18.20 -1.32 2.92
CA THR A 172 17.18 -2.34 3.31
C THR A 172 17.77 -3.35 4.28
N ARG A 173 16.98 -4.28 4.82
CA ARG A 173 17.46 -5.40 5.66
C ARG A 173 17.67 -6.72 4.91
N ALA A 174 17.57 -6.72 3.57
CA ALA A 174 17.86 -7.90 2.74
C ALA A 174 19.20 -8.55 3.11
N ASN A 175 19.28 -9.86 3.24
CA ASN A 175 20.51 -10.63 3.44
C ASN A 175 21.43 -10.46 2.22
N ALA A 176 22.29 -9.45 2.29
CA ALA A 176 23.03 -8.94 1.17
C ALA A 176 24.50 -8.70 1.53
N ARG A 177 25.32 -8.67 0.49
CA ARG A 177 26.74 -8.32 0.52
C ARG A 177 27.00 -7.22 -0.49
N LEU A 178 28.05 -6.44 -0.24
CA LEU A 178 28.51 -5.43 -1.18
C LEU A 178 29.38 -6.10 -2.24
N ALA A 179 28.98 -6.00 -3.50
CA ALA A 179 29.74 -6.46 -4.65
C ALA A 179 30.31 -5.25 -5.39
N THR A 180 31.57 -5.34 -5.81
CA THR A 180 32.22 -4.27 -6.56
C THR A 180 33.06 -4.84 -7.69
N LEU A 181 33.02 -4.17 -8.84
CA LEU A 181 33.87 -4.47 -10.01
C LEU A 181 34.83 -3.31 -10.20
N TYR A 182 36.12 -3.60 -10.35
CA TYR A 182 37.15 -2.56 -10.38
C TYR A 182 38.44 -2.99 -11.09
N THR A 183 39.29 -2.02 -11.39
CA THR A 183 40.72 -2.22 -11.62
C THR A 183 41.51 -1.32 -10.69
N ALA A 184 42.60 -1.82 -10.11
CA ALA A 184 43.42 -1.04 -9.19
C ALA A 184 44.92 -1.21 -9.49
N GLN A 185 45.72 -0.25 -9.04
CA GLN A 185 47.17 -0.21 -9.13
C GLN A 185 47.74 0.26 -7.79
N GLY A 186 48.86 -0.33 -7.37
CA GLY A 186 49.51 -0.01 -6.10
C GLY A 186 48.97 -0.81 -4.92
N ALA A 187 49.05 -0.22 -3.73
CA ALA A 187 48.58 -0.84 -2.49
C ALA A 187 47.04 -0.93 -2.42
N PRO A 188 46.48 -1.80 -1.56
CA PRO A 188 45.04 -2.03 -1.49
C PRO A 188 44.27 -0.80 -1.01
N PHE A 189 43.12 -0.53 -1.62
CA PHE A 189 42.09 0.32 -1.03
C PHE A 189 41.27 -0.49 -0.04
N THR A 190 40.54 0.16 0.87
CA THR A 190 39.60 -0.53 1.78
C THR A 190 38.20 0.05 1.63
N TRP A 191 37.20 -0.81 1.44
CA TRP A 191 35.80 -0.39 1.54
C TRP A 191 35.38 -0.37 3.00
N GLN A 192 34.64 0.67 3.35
CA GLN A 192 34.08 0.93 4.66
C GLN A 192 32.62 1.37 4.53
N VAL A 193 31.85 1.22 5.61
CA VAL A 193 30.45 1.64 5.69
C VAL A 193 30.15 2.31 7.03
N ALA A 194 29.35 3.37 7.02
CA ALA A 194 28.93 4.04 8.24
C ALA A 194 27.41 4.24 8.29
N ASP A 195 26.86 3.87 9.44
CA ASP A 195 25.55 4.31 9.93
C ASP A 195 25.65 5.70 10.57
N GLU A 196 24.51 6.26 11.00
CA GLU A 196 24.45 7.59 11.61
C GLU A 196 25.34 7.69 12.85
N ALA A 197 25.37 6.66 13.70
CA ALA A 197 26.14 6.66 14.94
C ALA A 197 27.66 6.69 14.67
N ARG A 198 28.13 5.94 13.66
CA ARG A 198 29.53 5.95 13.22
C ARG A 198 29.89 7.26 12.52
N ARG A 199 29.03 7.74 11.61
CA ARG A 199 29.22 9.01 10.90
C ARG A 199 29.37 10.18 11.87
N ALA A 200 28.55 10.23 12.93
CA ALA A 200 28.62 11.30 13.93
C ALA A 200 29.94 11.36 14.71
N ARG A 201 30.76 10.30 14.66
CA ARG A 201 32.08 10.22 15.30
C ARG A 201 33.23 10.17 14.29
N ASP A 202 32.97 10.50 13.03
CA ASP A 202 33.93 10.40 11.91
C ASP A 202 34.57 9.00 11.78
N ASP A 203 33.74 7.98 11.97
CA ASP A 203 34.13 6.58 12.08
C ASP A 203 33.35 5.72 11.06
N ALA A 204 33.82 4.50 10.78
CA ALA A 204 33.19 3.56 9.86
C ALA A 204 33.58 2.11 10.19
N PHE A 205 32.76 1.16 9.73
CA PHE A 205 33.10 -0.26 9.78
C PHE A 205 33.89 -0.66 8.54
N ASP A 206 34.98 -1.40 8.72
CA ASP A 206 35.70 -2.05 7.62
C ASP A 206 34.88 -3.19 7.01
N LEU A 207 34.76 -3.16 5.68
CA LEU A 207 34.17 -4.24 4.88
C LEU A 207 35.22 -5.18 4.31
N GLY A 208 36.40 -4.66 3.98
CA GLY A 208 37.55 -5.42 3.51
C GLY A 208 38.35 -4.72 2.40
N PRO A 209 39.54 -5.25 2.09
CA PRO A 209 40.46 -4.66 1.13
C PRO A 209 40.06 -4.97 -0.32
N LEU A 210 40.51 -4.10 -1.22
CA LEU A 210 40.45 -4.24 -2.68
C LEU A 210 41.87 -4.41 -3.22
N LEU A 211 42.25 -5.66 -3.49
CA LEU A 211 43.59 -5.99 -3.98
C LEU A 211 43.74 -5.65 -5.46
N ALA A 212 44.91 -5.16 -5.87
CA ALA A 212 45.20 -4.82 -7.26
C ALA A 212 45.20 -6.02 -8.22
N ALA A 213 45.46 -7.22 -7.70
CA ALA A 213 45.42 -8.46 -8.47
C ALA A 213 43.99 -8.86 -8.87
N ASP A 214 42.99 -8.44 -8.10
CA ASP A 214 41.60 -8.80 -8.31
C ASP A 214 40.90 -7.82 -9.27
N LYS A 215 39.78 -8.28 -9.83
CA LYS A 215 38.87 -7.47 -10.66
C LYS A 215 37.50 -7.26 -10.03
N ALA A 216 37.23 -7.97 -8.95
CA ALA A 216 35.98 -7.92 -8.23
C ALA A 216 36.21 -8.26 -6.76
N ALA A 217 35.40 -7.70 -5.88
CA ALA A 217 35.33 -8.09 -4.48
C ALA A 217 33.88 -8.25 -4.04
N ARG A 218 33.65 -9.19 -3.12
CA ARG A 218 32.36 -9.42 -2.48
C ARG A 218 32.55 -9.38 -0.97
N LEU A 219 32.01 -8.35 -0.34
CA LEU A 219 32.30 -7.97 1.03
C LEU A 219 31.04 -8.10 1.88
N ALA A 220 31.14 -8.86 2.97
CA ALA A 220 30.02 -9.04 3.89
C ALA A 220 29.68 -7.71 4.59
N LEU A 221 28.39 -7.44 4.79
CA LEU A 221 27.97 -6.31 5.61
C LEU A 221 28.22 -6.63 7.09
N PRO A 222 28.68 -5.67 7.91
CA PRO A 222 28.97 -5.92 9.32
C PRO A 222 27.67 -6.23 10.06
N PRO A 223 27.60 -7.29 10.89
CA PRO A 223 26.39 -7.63 11.64
C PRO A 223 25.90 -6.53 12.59
N ARG A 224 26.81 -5.63 13.01
CA ARG A 224 26.53 -4.50 13.91
C ARG A 224 26.13 -3.20 13.19
N LEU A 225 26.10 -3.19 11.86
CA LEU A 225 25.69 -2.02 11.09
C LEU A 225 24.19 -1.79 11.27
N ASP A 226 23.79 -0.59 11.74
CA ASP A 226 22.39 -0.20 11.68
C ASP A 226 22.04 0.25 10.26
N ARG A 227 21.44 -0.67 9.50
CA ARG A 227 21.11 -0.46 8.08
C ARG A 227 20.01 0.58 7.88
N ALA A 228 19.07 0.69 8.83
CA ALA A 228 17.98 1.66 8.77
C ALA A 228 18.50 3.10 8.88
N THR A 229 19.63 3.30 9.57
CA THR A 229 20.29 4.60 9.71
C THR A 229 21.58 4.70 8.89
N TRP A 230 21.75 3.88 7.86
CA TRP A 230 22.87 3.99 6.92
C TRP A 230 23.02 5.42 6.39
N ARG A 231 24.27 5.85 6.17
CA ARG A 231 24.58 7.18 5.66
C ARG A 231 25.56 7.20 4.49
N GLN A 232 26.61 6.38 4.55
CA GLN A 232 27.68 6.47 3.57
C GLN A 232 28.48 5.18 3.43
N PHE A 233 29.03 5.00 2.24
CA PHE A 233 30.20 4.16 2.02
C PHE A 233 31.46 5.03 2.00
N VAL A 234 32.59 4.45 2.39
CA VAL A 234 33.88 5.14 2.39
C VAL A 234 34.90 4.25 1.68
N LEU A 235 35.59 4.80 0.68
CA LEU A 235 36.73 4.16 0.03
C LEU A 235 38.01 4.78 0.58
N LEU A 236 38.69 4.04 1.45
CA LEU A 236 39.90 4.50 2.14
C LEU A 236 41.14 4.30 1.26
N CYS A 237 41.94 5.36 1.13
CA CYS A 237 43.21 5.32 0.42
C CYS A 237 44.28 4.59 1.24
N PRO A 238 45.17 3.80 0.61
CA PRO A 238 46.40 3.36 1.25
C PRO A 238 47.34 4.55 1.54
N THR A 239 48.37 4.31 2.36
CA THR A 239 49.41 5.31 2.70
C THR A 239 50.43 5.51 1.58
N THR A 240 50.50 4.61 0.60
CA THR A 240 51.37 4.71 -0.57
C THR A 240 50.59 5.20 -1.79
N GLN A 241 51.32 5.48 -2.88
CA GLN A 241 50.68 5.81 -4.16
C GLN A 241 49.82 4.65 -4.65
N ALA A 242 48.57 4.95 -5.02
CA ALA A 242 47.64 3.97 -5.57
C ALA A 242 46.57 4.65 -6.44
N ALA A 243 45.97 3.89 -7.34
CA ALA A 243 44.83 4.32 -8.15
C ALA A 243 43.83 3.18 -8.27
N ILE A 244 42.54 3.52 -8.31
CA ILE A 244 41.45 2.57 -8.49
C ILE A 244 40.37 3.15 -9.39
N ASP A 245 39.84 2.30 -10.24
CA ASP A 245 38.75 2.57 -11.14
C ASP A 245 37.64 1.55 -10.91
N ILE A 246 36.56 1.97 -10.25
CA ILE A 246 35.42 1.16 -9.87
C ILE A 246 34.32 1.37 -10.90
N THR A 247 33.98 0.31 -11.62
CA THR A 247 32.96 0.32 -12.68
C THR A 247 31.60 -0.13 -12.19
N SER A 248 31.54 -0.77 -11.02
CA SER A 248 30.26 -1.15 -10.38
C SER A 248 30.40 -1.21 -8.87
N LEU A 249 29.36 -0.75 -8.18
CA LEU A 249 29.09 -0.97 -6.76
C LEU A 249 27.63 -1.40 -6.63
N ALA A 250 27.36 -2.60 -6.14
CA ALA A 250 26.01 -3.13 -6.04
C ALA A 250 25.82 -3.90 -4.73
N LEU A 251 24.57 -3.96 -4.25
CA LEU A 251 24.18 -4.97 -3.27
C LEU A 251 23.75 -6.24 -4.02
N GLU A 252 24.28 -7.38 -3.60
CA GLU A 252 23.87 -8.69 -4.10
C GLU A 252 23.34 -9.53 -2.92
N PRO A 253 22.36 -10.43 -3.13
CA PRO A 253 22.03 -11.45 -2.14
C PRO A 253 23.28 -12.19 -1.68
N ALA A 254 23.45 -12.33 -0.36
CA ALA A 254 24.63 -12.96 0.22
C ALA A 254 24.63 -14.48 -0.03
N VAL A 255 23.43 -15.06 -0.11
CA VAL A 255 23.16 -16.46 -0.44
C VAL A 255 22.08 -16.51 -1.50
N VAL A 256 22.02 -17.62 -2.25
CA VAL A 256 20.91 -17.89 -3.16
C VAL A 256 19.69 -18.21 -2.30
N PRO A 257 18.60 -17.45 -2.37
CA PRO A 257 17.39 -17.74 -1.61
C PRO A 257 16.81 -19.11 -1.97
N LEU A 258 16.28 -19.81 -0.96
CA LEU A 258 15.37 -20.90 -1.25
C LEU A 258 14.05 -20.31 -1.75
N PRO A 259 13.43 -20.88 -2.80
CA PRO A 259 12.12 -20.44 -3.25
C PRO A 259 11.11 -20.52 -2.10
N ALA A 260 10.48 -19.40 -1.79
CA ALA A 260 9.40 -19.36 -0.81
C ALA A 260 8.09 -19.83 -1.48
N PRO A 261 7.28 -20.65 -0.79
CA PRO A 261 6.10 -21.26 -1.40
C PRO A 261 5.03 -20.25 -1.78
N ARG A 262 4.42 -20.42 -2.95
CA ARG A 262 3.24 -19.66 -3.34
C ARG A 262 2.02 -20.04 -2.52
N ALA A 263 1.13 -19.07 -2.32
CA ALA A 263 -0.14 -19.23 -1.63
C ALA A 263 -1.32 -18.73 -2.46
N THR A 264 -2.53 -19.17 -2.17
CA THR A 264 -3.76 -18.61 -2.74
C THR A 264 -4.95 -18.78 -1.80
N TRP A 265 -6.02 -18.04 -2.07
CA TRP A 265 -7.28 -18.11 -1.34
C TRP A 265 -8.31 -18.99 -2.05
N VAL A 266 -9.11 -19.70 -1.25
CA VAL A 266 -10.24 -20.52 -1.68
C VAL A 266 -11.44 -20.12 -0.82
N TRP A 267 -12.12 -19.08 -1.28
CA TRP A 267 -13.18 -18.42 -0.52
C TRP A 267 -14.46 -19.24 -0.39
N ARG A 268 -14.79 -20.07 -1.39
CA ARG A 268 -16.01 -20.89 -1.38
C ARG A 268 -15.73 -22.24 -0.72
N PRO A 269 -16.38 -22.59 0.40
CA PRO A 269 -16.14 -23.86 1.08
C PRO A 269 -16.37 -25.10 0.19
N GLY A 270 -17.34 -25.04 -0.73
CA GLY A 270 -17.62 -26.12 -1.68
C GLY A 270 -16.43 -26.50 -2.57
N ASP A 271 -15.51 -25.57 -2.84
CA ASP A 271 -14.33 -25.85 -3.67
C ASP A 271 -13.38 -26.86 -3.02
N TRP A 272 -13.27 -26.89 -1.68
CA TRP A 272 -12.47 -27.88 -0.97
C TRP A 272 -13.29 -29.07 -0.43
N ILE A 273 -14.57 -28.85 -0.11
CA ILE A 273 -15.47 -29.91 0.38
C ILE A 273 -15.84 -30.88 -0.74
N ASP A 274 -16.31 -30.37 -1.87
CA ASP A 274 -16.78 -31.19 -3.00
C ASP A 274 -15.69 -31.36 -4.06
N GLY A 275 -14.86 -30.32 -4.25
CA GLY A 275 -13.83 -30.25 -5.29
C GLY A 275 -12.39 -30.56 -4.83
N GLY A 276 -12.20 -31.01 -3.58
CA GLY A 276 -10.89 -31.10 -2.92
C GLY A 276 -9.76 -31.73 -3.75
N PRO A 277 -9.91 -32.95 -4.32
CA PRO A 277 -8.85 -33.56 -5.12
C PRO A 277 -8.42 -32.71 -6.33
N ALA A 278 -9.38 -32.17 -7.09
CA ALA A 278 -9.10 -31.34 -8.25
C ALA A 278 -8.44 -30.01 -7.86
N LEU A 279 -8.87 -29.41 -6.75
CA LEU A 279 -8.24 -28.22 -6.18
C LEU A 279 -6.76 -28.47 -5.82
N LEU A 280 -6.46 -29.59 -5.16
CA LEU A 280 -5.11 -29.92 -4.73
C LEU A 280 -4.18 -30.27 -5.91
N ASP A 281 -4.70 -30.92 -6.94
CA ASP A 281 -3.93 -31.23 -8.15
C ASP A 281 -3.62 -29.94 -8.93
N TRP A 282 -4.61 -29.05 -9.12
CA TRP A 282 -4.39 -27.72 -9.69
C TRP A 282 -3.37 -26.90 -8.88
N ALA A 283 -3.48 -26.87 -7.56
CA ALA A 283 -2.55 -26.13 -6.70
C ALA A 283 -1.11 -26.62 -6.91
N LYS A 284 -0.91 -27.94 -7.00
CA LYS A 284 0.40 -28.54 -7.28
C LYS A 284 0.94 -28.16 -8.66
N GLU A 285 0.08 -28.13 -9.69
CA GLU A 285 0.47 -27.69 -11.05
C GLU A 285 0.91 -26.23 -11.10
N GLN A 286 0.32 -25.36 -10.27
CA GLN A 286 0.68 -23.94 -10.16
C GLN A 286 1.83 -23.66 -9.17
N ASP A 287 2.43 -24.71 -8.59
CA ASP A 287 3.41 -24.66 -7.51
C ASP A 287 2.95 -23.90 -6.25
N ILE A 288 1.64 -23.98 -5.97
CA ILE A 288 1.02 -23.47 -4.76
C ILE A 288 1.22 -24.50 -3.65
N ARG A 289 1.82 -24.07 -2.54
CA ARG A 289 2.06 -24.92 -1.36
C ARG A 289 1.35 -24.43 -0.11
N THR A 290 0.55 -23.38 -0.21
CA THR A 290 -0.31 -22.90 0.87
C THR A 290 -1.69 -22.55 0.33
N LEU A 291 -2.73 -23.10 0.95
CA LEU A 291 -4.12 -22.76 0.67
C LEU A 291 -4.75 -22.10 1.90
N PHE A 292 -5.30 -20.90 1.71
CA PHE A 292 -6.17 -20.23 2.67
C PHE A 292 -7.61 -20.58 2.32
N VAL A 293 -8.26 -21.45 3.11
CA VAL A 293 -9.60 -21.95 2.81
C VAL A 293 -10.61 -21.44 3.82
N THR A 294 -11.80 -21.06 3.36
CA THR A 294 -12.89 -20.74 4.29
C THR A 294 -13.36 -22.03 4.96
N VAL A 295 -13.23 -22.12 6.29
CA VAL A 295 -13.67 -23.27 7.09
C VAL A 295 -14.98 -22.92 7.81
N PRO A 296 -16.14 -23.50 7.41
CA PRO A 296 -17.40 -23.18 8.06
C PRO A 296 -17.44 -23.64 9.52
N LEU A 297 -17.92 -22.77 10.40
CA LEU A 297 -18.25 -23.11 11.77
C LEU A 297 -19.75 -23.42 11.93
N LYS A 298 -20.06 -24.24 12.93
CA LYS A 298 -21.40 -24.46 13.48
C LYS A 298 -21.56 -23.53 14.68
N ASP A 299 -22.54 -22.65 14.62
CA ASP A 299 -22.87 -21.66 15.67
C ASP A 299 -21.68 -20.83 16.16
N GLY A 300 -20.66 -20.64 15.29
CA GLY A 300 -19.43 -19.91 15.60
C GLY A 300 -18.48 -20.57 16.62
N THR A 301 -18.75 -21.81 17.06
CA THR A 301 -18.06 -22.43 18.20
C THR A 301 -17.36 -23.76 17.90
N ALA A 302 -17.69 -24.41 16.78
CA ALA A 302 -17.05 -25.66 16.37
C ALA A 302 -16.94 -25.76 14.85
N VAL A 303 -15.90 -26.42 14.34
CA VAL A 303 -15.78 -26.74 12.91
C VAL A 303 -16.97 -27.60 12.48
N ARG A 304 -17.68 -27.19 11.42
CA ARG A 304 -18.94 -27.82 11.00
C ARG A 304 -18.77 -29.27 10.55
N ALA A 305 -17.70 -29.57 9.82
CA ALA A 305 -17.41 -30.89 9.27
C ALA A 305 -15.94 -31.26 9.55
N PRO A 306 -15.59 -31.61 10.80
CA PRO A 306 -14.21 -31.78 11.22
C PRO A 306 -13.52 -32.97 10.51
N ASP A 307 -14.22 -34.07 10.27
CA ASP A 307 -13.64 -35.24 9.60
C ASP A 307 -13.32 -34.96 8.12
N LEU A 308 -14.21 -34.27 7.41
CA LEU A 308 -13.96 -33.83 6.03
C LEU A 308 -12.77 -32.88 5.95
N LEU A 309 -12.67 -31.94 6.90
CA LEU A 309 -11.51 -31.05 6.97
C LEU A 309 -10.22 -31.84 7.24
N ALA A 310 -10.25 -32.81 8.16
CA ALA A 310 -9.10 -33.63 8.50
C ALA A 310 -8.62 -34.45 7.29
N ASP A 311 -9.55 -35.05 6.54
CA ASP A 311 -9.25 -35.78 5.30
C ASP A 311 -8.64 -34.86 4.23
N PHE A 312 -9.21 -33.67 4.03
CA PHE A 312 -8.69 -32.68 3.09
C PHE A 312 -7.27 -32.22 3.47
N VAL A 313 -7.04 -31.89 4.75
CA VAL A 313 -5.72 -31.46 5.24
C VAL A 313 -4.67 -32.57 5.07
N ARG A 314 -5.01 -33.83 5.36
CA ARG A 314 -4.10 -34.96 5.11
C ARG A 314 -3.77 -35.12 3.63
N ALA A 315 -4.78 -35.03 2.77
CA ALA A 315 -4.59 -35.11 1.31
C ALA A 315 -3.75 -33.97 0.74
N ALA A 316 -3.89 -32.76 1.31
CA ALA A 316 -3.08 -31.59 0.99
C ALA A 316 -1.63 -31.78 1.45
N GLY A 317 -1.43 -32.22 2.70
CA GLY A 317 -0.11 -32.51 3.27
C GLY A 317 0.67 -33.55 2.46
N ALA A 318 0.00 -34.61 1.98
CA ALA A 318 0.61 -35.61 1.10
C ALA A 318 1.12 -35.03 -0.25
N ARG A 319 0.63 -33.85 -0.65
CA ARG A 319 1.09 -33.10 -1.83
C ARG A 319 2.05 -31.96 -1.49
N GLY A 320 2.45 -31.84 -0.22
CA GLY A 320 3.29 -30.74 0.27
C GLY A 320 2.55 -29.40 0.32
N ILE A 321 1.22 -29.42 0.52
CA ILE A 321 0.38 -28.22 0.60
C ILE A 321 -0.07 -28.03 2.06
N ALA A 322 0.26 -26.88 2.63
CA ALA A 322 -0.23 -26.45 3.94
C ALA A 322 -1.62 -25.82 3.82
N VAL A 323 -2.52 -26.10 4.77
CA VAL A 323 -3.86 -25.54 4.80
C VAL A 323 -4.01 -24.62 5.99
N PHE A 324 -4.47 -23.39 5.74
CA PHE A 324 -4.87 -22.42 6.74
C PHE A 324 -6.37 -22.19 6.62
N SER A 325 -7.04 -21.93 7.75
CA SER A 325 -8.36 -21.32 7.67
C SER A 325 -8.19 -19.83 7.33
N VAL A 326 -9.10 -19.26 6.54
CA VAL A 326 -9.24 -17.81 6.39
C VAL A 326 -10.64 -17.38 6.82
N ASP A 327 -10.72 -16.24 7.49
CA ASP A 327 -11.97 -15.56 7.86
C ASP A 327 -11.74 -14.04 7.78
N GLY A 328 -12.81 -13.27 7.60
CA GLY A 328 -12.68 -11.83 7.34
C GLY A 328 -14.04 -11.13 7.29
N ASP A 329 -14.23 -10.16 8.18
CA ASP A 329 -15.32 -9.21 8.13
C ASP A 329 -14.81 -7.89 8.74
N PRO A 330 -14.96 -6.73 8.06
CA PRO A 330 -14.57 -5.43 8.61
C PRO A 330 -15.10 -5.16 10.03
N HIS A 331 -16.27 -5.69 10.40
CA HIS A 331 -16.89 -5.49 11.72
C HIS A 331 -16.18 -6.24 12.86
N MET A 332 -15.31 -7.22 12.57
CA MET A 332 -14.60 -7.98 13.62
C MET A 332 -13.71 -7.09 14.51
N VAL A 333 -13.32 -5.90 14.04
CA VAL A 333 -12.54 -4.95 14.85
C VAL A 333 -13.39 -4.21 15.89
N LEU A 334 -14.73 -4.26 15.78
CA LEU A 334 -15.61 -3.56 16.70
C LEU A 334 -15.57 -4.22 18.08
N ALA A 335 -15.65 -3.42 19.14
CA ALA A 335 -15.41 -3.89 20.51
C ALA A 335 -16.40 -4.97 20.97
N ASP A 336 -17.65 -4.88 20.53
CA ASP A 336 -18.70 -5.90 20.67
C ASP A 336 -18.48 -7.12 19.73
N GLU A 337 -17.83 -6.88 18.59
CA GLU A 337 -17.28 -7.83 17.60
C GLU A 337 -16.26 -8.84 18.13
N VAL A 338 -15.28 -8.31 18.85
CA VAL A 338 -14.03 -9.00 19.20
C VAL A 338 -14.26 -10.32 19.98
N PRO A 339 -15.16 -10.41 20.97
CA PRO A 339 -15.44 -11.67 21.67
C PRO A 339 -15.90 -12.79 20.74
N ASP A 340 -16.65 -12.48 19.69
CA ASP A 340 -17.17 -13.46 18.74
C ASP A 340 -16.07 -13.95 17.82
N ALA A 341 -15.25 -13.03 17.29
CA ALA A 341 -14.06 -13.36 16.53
C ALA A 341 -13.08 -14.24 17.34
N ALA A 342 -12.89 -13.94 18.63
CA ALA A 342 -12.07 -14.75 19.53
C ALA A 342 -12.63 -16.17 19.74
N ARG A 343 -13.96 -16.35 19.82
CA ARG A 343 -14.58 -17.69 19.89
C ARG A 343 -14.34 -18.51 18.63
N ARG A 344 -14.30 -17.87 17.46
CA ARG A 344 -13.94 -18.54 16.19
C ARG A 344 -12.51 -19.09 16.23
N VAL A 345 -11.56 -18.30 16.72
CA VAL A 345 -10.16 -18.75 16.92
C VAL A 345 -10.10 -19.96 17.86
N GLN A 346 -10.85 -19.92 18.97
CA GLN A 346 -10.91 -21.03 19.91
C GLN A 346 -11.47 -22.30 19.26
N ALA A 347 -12.44 -22.18 18.35
CA ALA A 347 -12.98 -23.32 17.60
C ALA A 347 -11.91 -23.98 16.72
N TYR A 348 -11.08 -23.20 16.02
CA TYR A 348 -9.96 -23.71 15.22
C TYR A 348 -8.86 -24.32 16.09
N ALA A 349 -8.55 -23.70 17.23
CA ALA A 349 -7.59 -24.25 18.19
C ALA A 349 -8.07 -25.60 18.77
N ALA A 350 -9.35 -25.70 19.12
CA ALA A 350 -9.98 -26.92 19.61
C ALA A 350 -9.99 -28.02 18.54
N TYR A 351 -10.29 -27.68 17.29
CA TYR A 351 -10.15 -28.60 16.15
C TYR A 351 -8.72 -29.14 16.08
N ASN A 352 -7.71 -28.27 16.06
CA ASN A 352 -6.31 -28.70 15.97
C ASN A 352 -5.88 -29.58 17.15
N ALA A 353 -6.34 -29.28 18.37
CA ALA A 353 -6.04 -30.08 19.55
C ALA A 353 -6.65 -31.50 19.47
N ALA A 354 -7.81 -31.65 18.83
CA ALA A 354 -8.50 -32.93 18.65
C ALA A 354 -7.95 -33.78 17.47
N GLN A 355 -7.18 -33.18 16.56
CA GLN A 355 -6.67 -33.86 15.36
C GLN A 355 -5.22 -34.34 15.52
N PRO A 356 -4.82 -35.44 14.84
CA PRO A 356 -3.42 -35.82 14.73
C PRO A 356 -2.63 -34.80 13.90
N PRO A 357 -1.29 -34.68 14.08
CA PRO A 357 -0.48 -33.62 13.47
C PRO A 357 -0.68 -33.41 11.96
N GLU A 358 -0.84 -34.48 11.20
CA GLU A 358 -1.04 -34.49 9.75
C GLU A 358 -2.41 -33.99 9.28
N ALA A 359 -3.37 -33.84 10.19
CA ALA A 359 -4.73 -33.36 9.93
C ALA A 359 -5.01 -31.96 10.51
N ARG A 360 -3.99 -31.32 11.09
CA ARG A 360 -4.12 -29.99 11.71
C ARG A 360 -3.98 -28.88 10.67
N LEU A 361 -4.80 -27.85 10.82
CA LEU A 361 -4.58 -26.57 10.15
C LEU A 361 -3.22 -26.01 10.58
N ARG A 362 -2.48 -25.42 9.62
CA ARG A 362 -1.19 -24.78 9.90
C ARG A 362 -1.35 -23.47 10.68
N GLY A 363 -2.50 -22.81 10.54
CA GLY A 363 -2.84 -21.56 11.21
C GLY A 363 -4.19 -21.03 10.74
N VAL A 364 -4.50 -19.80 11.16
CA VAL A 364 -5.67 -19.03 10.75
C VAL A 364 -5.21 -17.68 10.23
N GLN A 365 -5.75 -17.26 9.10
CA GLN A 365 -5.55 -15.94 8.53
C GLN A 365 -6.81 -15.09 8.74
N PHE A 366 -6.61 -13.82 9.10
CA PHE A 366 -7.67 -12.83 9.25
C PHE A 366 -7.55 -11.74 8.19
N ASP A 367 -8.51 -11.71 7.27
CA ASP A 367 -8.66 -10.69 6.25
C ASP A 367 -9.69 -9.64 6.67
N VAL A 368 -9.27 -8.78 7.61
CA VAL A 368 -10.14 -7.78 8.22
C VAL A 368 -9.77 -6.40 7.71
N GLU A 369 -10.66 -5.78 6.95
CA GLU A 369 -10.43 -4.49 6.29
C GLU A 369 -11.24 -3.36 6.97
N PRO A 370 -10.80 -2.83 8.12
CA PRO A 370 -11.60 -1.87 8.91
C PRO A 370 -11.83 -0.52 8.22
N TYR A 371 -11.07 -0.22 7.17
CA TYR A 371 -11.26 0.98 6.36
C TYR A 371 -12.48 0.89 5.43
N LEU A 372 -13.09 -0.29 5.29
CA LEU A 372 -14.39 -0.45 4.61
C LEU A 372 -15.56 -0.04 5.51
N LEU A 373 -15.34 0.09 6.84
CA LEU A 373 -16.37 0.56 7.75
C LEU A 373 -16.62 2.06 7.56
N PRO A 374 -17.89 2.49 7.50
CA PRO A 374 -18.24 3.91 7.51
C PRO A 374 -17.62 4.64 8.71
N ASP A 375 -17.21 5.89 8.52
CA ASP A 375 -16.56 6.70 9.57
C ASP A 375 -17.45 6.88 10.82
N ASN A 376 -18.78 6.76 10.70
CA ASN A 376 -19.71 6.81 11.85
C ASN A 376 -19.79 5.49 12.62
N VAL A 377 -19.39 4.38 12.00
CA VAL A 377 -19.30 3.06 12.64
C VAL A 377 -17.96 2.94 13.35
N LEU A 378 -16.86 3.25 12.65
CA LEU A 378 -15.51 3.26 13.21
C LEU A 378 -14.72 4.48 12.72
N PRO A 379 -14.57 5.52 13.56
CA PRO A 379 -13.83 6.72 13.20
C PRO A 379 -12.37 6.40 12.83
N PRO A 380 -11.78 7.05 11.80
CA PRO A 380 -10.40 6.82 11.40
C PRO A 380 -9.38 6.92 12.54
N THR A 381 -9.59 7.82 13.50
CA THR A 381 -8.74 8.03 14.69
C THR A 381 -8.73 6.85 15.68
N ARG A 382 -9.68 5.92 15.55
CA ARG A 382 -9.82 4.74 16.41
C ARG A 382 -9.47 3.43 15.71
N ARG A 383 -9.32 3.42 14.38
CA ARG A 383 -9.11 2.20 13.57
C ARG A 383 -7.88 1.42 14.00
N ASP A 384 -6.73 2.09 14.12
CA ASP A 384 -5.47 1.46 14.50
C ASP A 384 -5.55 0.76 15.87
N ALA A 385 -6.09 1.46 16.86
CA ALA A 385 -6.24 0.92 18.21
C ALA A 385 -7.22 -0.27 18.23
N ALA A 386 -8.35 -0.17 17.54
CA ALA A 386 -9.34 -1.24 17.43
C ALA A 386 -8.75 -2.49 16.76
N TYR A 387 -7.98 -2.32 15.69
CA TYR A 387 -7.33 -3.42 15.00
C TYR A 387 -6.29 -4.13 15.89
N VAL A 388 -5.47 -3.37 16.64
CA VAL A 388 -4.51 -3.93 17.60
C VAL A 388 -5.21 -4.66 18.75
N ASP A 389 -6.29 -4.10 19.28
CA ASP A 389 -7.07 -4.74 20.35
C ASP A 389 -7.71 -6.05 19.89
N MET A 390 -8.26 -6.09 18.66
CA MET A 390 -8.72 -7.32 18.03
C MET A 390 -7.57 -8.32 17.90
N ALA A 391 -6.45 -7.95 17.27
CA ALA A 391 -5.31 -8.85 17.07
C ALA A 391 -4.79 -9.43 18.40
N ARG A 392 -4.72 -8.61 19.45
CA ARG A 392 -4.36 -9.06 20.81
C ARG A 392 -5.33 -10.12 21.34
N ALA A 393 -6.64 -9.87 21.24
CA ALA A 393 -7.66 -10.80 21.71
C ALA A 393 -7.63 -12.12 20.94
N LEU A 394 -7.48 -12.06 19.61
CA LEU A 394 -7.35 -13.25 18.77
C LEU A 394 -6.09 -14.04 19.12
N LYS A 395 -4.94 -13.37 19.33
CA LYS A 395 -3.71 -14.05 19.74
C LYS A 395 -3.82 -14.72 21.10
N ALA A 396 -4.50 -14.08 22.06
CA ALA A 396 -4.78 -14.68 23.36
C ALA A 396 -5.68 -15.92 23.22
N ALA A 397 -6.69 -15.86 22.36
CA ALA A 397 -7.60 -16.98 22.07
C ALA A 397 -6.92 -18.15 21.35
N ALA A 398 -5.93 -17.87 20.49
CA ALA A 398 -5.16 -18.89 19.76
C ALA A 398 -4.23 -19.70 20.68
N GLY A 399 -3.78 -19.09 21.78
CA GLY A 399 -2.74 -19.66 22.63
C GLY A 399 -1.41 -19.88 21.89
N PRO A 400 -0.51 -20.72 22.41
CA PRO A 400 0.80 -20.96 21.79
C PRO A 400 0.76 -21.91 20.58
N GLY A 401 -0.34 -22.65 20.41
CA GLY A 401 -0.41 -23.79 19.48
C GLY A 401 -0.93 -23.46 18.08
N LEU A 402 -1.54 -22.29 17.88
CA LEU A 402 -2.16 -21.89 16.62
C LEU A 402 -1.53 -20.60 16.10
N ARG A 403 -1.00 -20.64 14.87
CA ARG A 403 -0.42 -19.47 14.20
C ARG A 403 -1.52 -18.54 13.70
N LEU A 404 -1.32 -17.25 13.86
CA LEU A 404 -2.17 -16.19 13.31
C LEU A 404 -1.45 -15.36 12.25
N GLU A 405 -2.09 -15.24 11.11
CA GLU A 405 -1.68 -14.36 10.01
C GLU A 405 -2.74 -13.27 9.81
N PHE A 406 -2.31 -12.05 9.51
CA PHE A 406 -3.22 -10.94 9.28
C PHE A 406 -2.99 -10.36 7.89
N VAL A 407 -4.07 -10.16 7.13
CA VAL A 407 -4.00 -9.46 5.84
C VAL A 407 -4.01 -7.96 6.12
N VAL A 408 -3.06 -7.25 5.52
CA VAL A 408 -2.89 -5.80 5.70
C VAL A 408 -2.66 -5.12 4.36
N PRO A 409 -3.12 -3.88 4.16
CA PRO A 409 -2.88 -3.17 2.92
C PRO A 409 -1.47 -2.58 2.87
N PHE A 410 -0.89 -2.49 1.66
CA PHE A 410 0.49 -2.00 1.48
C PHE A 410 0.74 -0.58 2.01
N TRP A 411 -0.28 0.29 2.06
CA TRP A 411 -0.12 1.67 2.53
C TRP A 411 0.08 1.79 4.05
N TRP A 412 -0.14 0.71 4.81
CA TRP A 412 0.20 0.67 6.25
C TRP A 412 1.70 0.76 6.51
N SER A 413 2.56 0.54 5.51
CA SER A 413 4.00 0.84 5.55
C SER A 413 4.32 2.27 6.03
N ARG A 414 3.38 3.21 5.88
CA ARG A 414 3.51 4.60 6.32
C ARG A 414 3.25 4.80 7.82
N ASN A 415 2.72 3.80 8.51
CA ASN A 415 2.35 3.83 9.91
C ASN A 415 3.14 2.77 10.70
N GLN A 416 4.43 3.04 10.92
CA GLN A 416 5.32 2.11 11.64
C GLN A 416 4.83 1.82 13.07
N ALA A 417 4.21 2.79 13.75
CA ALA A 417 3.67 2.60 15.08
C ALA A 417 2.57 1.51 15.12
N LEU A 418 1.70 1.46 14.11
CA LEU A 418 0.70 0.40 13.97
C LEU A 418 1.37 -0.96 13.72
N LEU A 419 2.31 -1.03 12.79
CA LEU A 419 3.01 -2.30 12.48
C LEU A 419 3.79 -2.83 13.69
N ASP A 420 4.47 -1.95 14.44
CA ASP A 420 5.18 -2.31 15.66
C ASP A 420 4.22 -2.78 16.76
N ALA A 421 3.06 -2.15 16.90
CA ALA A 421 2.03 -2.56 17.85
C ALA A 421 1.40 -3.92 17.52
N LEU A 422 1.39 -4.31 16.23
CA LEU A 422 0.87 -5.61 15.77
C LEU A 422 1.87 -6.76 15.91
N ALA A 423 3.17 -6.48 15.87
CA ALA A 423 4.22 -7.51 15.90
C ALA A 423 4.14 -8.52 17.06
N PRO A 424 3.69 -8.18 18.29
CA PRO A 424 3.50 -9.15 19.36
C PRO A 424 2.29 -10.08 19.16
N HIS A 425 1.37 -9.72 18.26
CA HIS A 425 0.06 -10.36 18.11
C HIS A 425 -0.11 -11.09 16.76
N ALA A 426 0.71 -10.76 15.77
CA ALA A 426 0.77 -11.41 14.47
C ALA A 426 2.00 -12.32 14.35
N ASP A 427 1.82 -13.59 13.98
CA ASP A 427 2.95 -14.47 13.63
C ASP A 427 3.40 -14.24 12.18
N ALA A 428 2.48 -13.77 11.32
CA ALA A 428 2.73 -13.41 9.94
C ALA A 428 1.82 -12.27 9.47
N LEU A 429 2.23 -11.57 8.40
CA LEU A 429 1.36 -10.67 7.64
C LEU A 429 1.27 -11.11 6.17
N ALA A 430 0.09 -10.99 5.57
CA ALA A 430 -0.09 -11.00 4.12
C ALA A 430 -0.35 -9.57 3.65
N VAL A 431 0.55 -9.02 2.84
CA VAL A 431 0.45 -7.63 2.39
C VAL A 431 -0.30 -7.58 1.07
N MET A 432 -1.47 -6.96 1.02
CA MET A 432 -2.21 -6.69 -0.22
C MET A 432 -1.48 -5.63 -1.05
N ASP A 433 -0.46 -6.05 -1.76
CA ASP A 433 0.33 -5.24 -2.69
C ASP A 433 -0.22 -5.40 -4.10
N TYR A 434 -1.48 -5.01 -4.27
CA TYR A 434 -2.22 -5.15 -5.51
C TYR A 434 -1.73 -4.11 -6.52
N ARG A 435 -0.55 -4.37 -7.06
CA ARG A 435 0.13 -3.63 -8.11
C ARG A 435 0.59 -4.58 -9.20
N THR A 436 0.64 -4.07 -10.43
CA THR A 436 1.10 -4.85 -11.58
C THR A 436 2.47 -4.42 -12.09
N ASP A 437 2.91 -3.21 -11.76
CA ASP A 437 4.25 -2.73 -12.06
C ASP A 437 5.28 -3.28 -11.07
N ARG A 438 6.36 -3.88 -11.60
CA ARG A 438 7.41 -4.51 -10.77
C ARG A 438 8.02 -3.54 -9.77
N SER A 439 8.33 -2.30 -10.18
CA SER A 439 9.02 -1.35 -9.30
C SER A 439 8.13 -0.95 -8.13
N GLN A 440 6.83 -0.76 -8.37
CA GLN A 440 5.86 -0.46 -7.32
C GLN A 440 5.71 -1.62 -6.33
N ILE A 441 5.61 -2.86 -6.83
CA ILE A 441 5.52 -4.05 -5.96
C ILE A 441 6.77 -4.16 -5.08
N VAL A 442 7.96 -3.95 -5.65
CA VAL A 442 9.20 -3.99 -4.86
C VAL A 442 9.23 -2.89 -3.80
N ASP A 443 8.92 -1.65 -4.18
CA ASP A 443 8.94 -0.50 -3.28
C ASP A 443 7.94 -0.63 -2.12
N PHE A 444 6.76 -1.20 -2.37
CA PHE A 444 5.73 -1.40 -1.36
C PHE A 444 5.96 -2.64 -0.49
N ALA A 445 6.59 -3.70 -1.01
CA ALA A 445 6.93 -4.89 -0.24
C ALA A 445 8.05 -4.64 0.79
N ILE A 446 9.09 -3.88 0.42
CA ILE A 446 10.32 -3.75 1.23
C ILE A 446 10.07 -3.29 2.68
N PRO A 447 9.23 -2.28 2.97
CA PRO A 447 8.94 -1.88 4.36
C PRO A 447 8.42 -3.03 5.23
N PHE A 448 7.62 -3.93 4.66
CA PHE A 448 7.08 -5.09 5.40
C PHE A 448 8.11 -6.22 5.51
N LEU A 449 8.92 -6.44 4.48
CA LEU A 449 10.04 -7.40 4.54
C LEU A 449 11.09 -6.98 5.59
N ASP A 450 11.39 -5.69 5.69
CA ASP A 450 12.27 -5.13 6.72
C ASP A 450 11.64 -5.20 8.12
N TRP A 451 10.32 -4.99 8.23
CA TRP A 451 9.57 -5.19 9.47
C TRP A 451 9.64 -6.66 9.93
N ALA A 452 9.44 -7.61 9.01
CA ALA A 452 9.52 -9.05 9.24
C ALA A 452 10.87 -9.44 9.83
N ALA A 453 11.95 -8.89 9.24
CA ALA A 453 13.31 -9.10 9.70
C ALA A 453 13.56 -8.53 11.10
N SER A 454 13.07 -7.33 11.44
CA SER A 454 13.25 -6.77 12.80
C SER A 454 12.47 -7.51 13.87
N HIS A 455 11.26 -7.97 13.55
CA HIS A 455 10.35 -8.52 14.55
C HIS A 455 10.39 -10.05 14.62
N GLY A 456 11.17 -10.69 13.74
CA GLY A 456 11.21 -12.15 13.63
C GLY A 456 9.85 -12.73 13.26
N ARG A 457 9.13 -12.06 12.36
CA ARG A 457 7.80 -12.45 11.85
C ARG A 457 7.89 -12.79 10.38
N GLU A 458 6.92 -13.55 9.87
CA GLU A 458 6.86 -13.92 8.45
C GLU A 458 6.03 -12.89 7.67
N VAL A 459 6.38 -12.62 6.40
CA VAL A 459 5.60 -11.75 5.52
C VAL A 459 5.40 -12.40 4.16
N ARG A 460 4.16 -12.40 3.68
CA ARG A 460 3.79 -12.73 2.30
C ARG A 460 3.42 -11.47 1.56
N ILE A 461 3.75 -11.42 0.26
CA ILE A 461 3.34 -10.32 -0.62
C ILE A 461 2.21 -10.84 -1.51
N ALA A 462 1.05 -10.22 -1.44
CA ALA A 462 -0.15 -10.64 -2.15
C ALA A 462 -0.37 -9.81 -3.41
N LEU A 463 -0.61 -10.50 -4.53
CA LEU A 463 -0.92 -9.91 -5.84
C LEU A 463 -2.34 -10.30 -6.28
N GLU A 464 -3.01 -9.42 -7.02
CA GLU A 464 -4.39 -9.61 -7.48
C GLU A 464 -4.45 -10.14 -8.92
N ALA A 465 -5.24 -11.18 -9.15
CA ALA A 465 -5.48 -11.76 -10.48
C ALA A 465 -6.97 -11.87 -10.84
N GLY A 466 -7.86 -11.45 -9.95
CA GLY A 466 -9.31 -11.43 -10.10
C GLY A 466 -9.83 -10.21 -10.83
N THR A 467 -11.08 -10.32 -11.28
CA THR A 467 -11.82 -9.24 -11.95
C THR A 467 -11.92 -8.01 -11.05
N ILE A 468 -11.51 -6.86 -11.58
CA ILE A 468 -11.83 -5.55 -10.99
C ILE A 468 -12.68 -4.80 -12.01
N GLU A 469 -13.86 -4.35 -11.57
CA GLU A 469 -14.73 -3.54 -12.40
C GLU A 469 -14.05 -2.21 -12.76
N PRO A 470 -14.12 -1.77 -14.03
CA PRO A 470 -13.54 -0.50 -14.43
C PRO A 470 -14.16 0.67 -13.66
N ALA A 471 -13.31 1.45 -13.00
CA ALA A 471 -13.71 2.71 -12.39
C ALA A 471 -13.58 3.85 -13.39
N VAL A 472 -14.33 4.92 -13.18
CA VAL A 472 -14.21 6.17 -13.94
C VAL A 472 -13.55 7.21 -13.06
N GLN A 473 -12.47 7.82 -13.56
CA GLN A 473 -11.87 9.00 -12.95
C GLN A 473 -12.22 10.25 -13.77
N ARG A 474 -12.75 11.26 -13.09
CA ARG A 474 -12.97 12.61 -13.62
C ARG A 474 -11.99 13.57 -12.97
N ARG A 475 -11.20 14.27 -13.79
CA ARG A 475 -10.27 15.32 -13.35
C ARG A 475 -10.91 16.68 -13.52
N TYR A 476 -11.04 17.41 -12.43
CA TYR A 476 -11.54 18.77 -12.39
C TYR A 476 -10.41 19.75 -12.06
N VAL A 477 -10.39 20.88 -12.75
CA VAL A 477 -9.40 21.95 -12.54
C VAL A 477 -10.10 23.25 -12.19
N LYS A 478 -9.55 24.01 -11.25
CA LYS A 478 -10.13 25.28 -10.80
C LYS A 478 -10.30 26.24 -11.97
N ALA A 479 -11.49 26.83 -12.11
CA ALA A 479 -11.86 27.66 -13.25
C ALA A 479 -12.92 28.69 -12.88
N ALA A 480 -13.04 29.78 -13.67
CA ALA A 480 -14.11 30.77 -13.49
C ALA A 480 -15.50 30.24 -13.89
N THR A 481 -15.52 29.28 -14.82
CA THR A 481 -16.72 28.55 -15.26
C THR A 481 -16.47 27.07 -15.03
N GLY A 482 -17.37 26.39 -14.32
CA GLY A 482 -17.17 25.00 -13.92
C GLY A 482 -18.47 24.24 -13.68
N ASP A 483 -18.39 22.93 -13.78
CA ASP A 483 -19.44 21.93 -13.56
C ASP A 483 -19.27 21.20 -12.21
N LEU A 484 -18.38 21.71 -11.36
CA LEU A 484 -18.20 21.26 -9.99
C LEU A 484 -18.02 22.49 -9.08
N GLN A 485 -18.82 22.60 -8.02
CA GLN A 485 -18.67 23.62 -7.00
C GLN A 485 -18.21 23.00 -5.67
N ALA A 486 -17.16 23.54 -5.06
CA ALA A 486 -16.79 23.22 -3.68
C ALA A 486 -17.50 24.20 -2.73
N ALA A 487 -18.69 23.83 -2.25
CA ALA A 487 -19.46 24.63 -1.30
C ALA A 487 -18.92 24.47 0.12
N ASP A 488 -19.01 25.52 0.93
CA ASP A 488 -18.66 25.49 2.35
C ASP A 488 -19.94 25.52 3.18
N ILE A 489 -20.10 24.56 4.08
CA ILE A 489 -21.18 24.54 5.06
C ILE A 489 -20.61 24.07 6.40
N ASN A 490 -20.76 24.89 7.44
CA ASN A 490 -20.16 24.65 8.77
C ASN A 490 -18.65 24.33 8.74
N GLY A 491 -17.89 24.92 7.81
CA GLY A 491 -16.44 24.69 7.70
C GLY A 491 -16.07 23.35 7.03
N ARG A 492 -17.06 22.58 6.57
CA ARG A 492 -16.87 21.39 5.76
C ARG A 492 -17.07 21.72 4.29
N LYS A 493 -16.18 21.22 3.44
CA LYS A 493 -16.34 21.31 1.99
C LYS A 493 -17.27 20.21 1.48
N VAL A 494 -18.26 20.59 0.68
CA VAL A 494 -19.15 19.68 -0.04
C VAL A 494 -18.96 19.91 -1.53
N LEU A 495 -18.57 18.86 -2.24
CA LEU A 495 -18.46 18.87 -3.69
C LEU A 495 -19.86 18.70 -4.30
N VAL A 496 -20.28 19.70 -5.06
CA VAL A 496 -21.59 19.78 -5.71
C VAL A 496 -21.36 19.64 -7.20
N LEU A 497 -21.61 18.44 -7.74
CA LEU A 497 -21.49 18.18 -9.17
C LEU A 497 -22.71 18.77 -9.86
N LEU A 498 -22.47 19.52 -10.92
CA LEU A 498 -23.50 20.24 -11.67
C LEU A 498 -23.74 19.55 -13.00
N ARG A 499 -25.00 19.50 -13.44
CA ARG A 499 -25.41 18.94 -14.74
C ARG A 499 -24.87 19.74 -15.92
N GLN A 500 -24.55 21.01 -15.70
CA GLN A 500 -24.01 21.92 -16.70
C GLN A 500 -23.05 22.93 -16.05
N PRO A 501 -22.01 23.38 -16.78
CA PRO A 501 -21.10 24.39 -16.27
C PRO A 501 -21.82 25.73 -16.02
N LEU A 502 -21.46 26.41 -14.94
CA LEU A 502 -21.89 27.79 -14.68
C LEU A 502 -20.70 28.67 -14.31
N ALA A 503 -20.88 29.98 -14.44
CA ALA A 503 -19.95 30.99 -13.93
C ALA A 503 -20.57 31.70 -12.73
N ALA A 504 -19.81 31.82 -11.65
CA ALA A 504 -20.25 32.56 -10.47
C ALA A 504 -19.07 33.22 -9.77
N ALA A 505 -19.13 34.54 -9.62
CA ALA A 505 -18.12 35.30 -8.89
C ALA A 505 -18.12 34.89 -7.41
N GLY A 506 -16.93 34.64 -6.85
CA GLY A 506 -16.75 34.26 -5.44
C GLY A 506 -17.06 32.80 -5.12
N ALA A 507 -17.53 31.99 -6.08
CA ALA A 507 -17.70 30.55 -5.89
C ALA A 507 -16.40 29.80 -6.23
N ALA A 508 -16.08 28.76 -5.44
CA ALA A 508 -14.99 27.85 -5.75
C ALA A 508 -15.45 26.83 -6.81
N LEU A 509 -15.24 27.18 -8.08
CA LEU A 509 -15.67 26.38 -9.23
C LEU A 509 -14.50 25.63 -9.88
N TYR A 510 -14.82 24.45 -10.38
CA TYR A 510 -13.90 23.58 -11.09
C TYR A 510 -14.58 23.07 -12.36
N ARG A 511 -13.80 23.01 -13.45
CA ARG A 511 -14.23 22.52 -14.74
C ARG A 511 -13.69 21.11 -14.97
N LEU A 512 -14.53 20.21 -15.46
CA LEU A 512 -14.10 18.92 -15.96
C LEU A 512 -13.08 19.12 -17.09
N GLN A 513 -11.86 18.67 -16.84
CA GLN A 513 -10.75 18.71 -17.79
C GLN A 513 -10.68 17.43 -18.61
N SER A 514 -10.84 16.28 -17.94
CA SER A 514 -10.79 14.97 -18.59
C SER A 514 -11.58 13.92 -17.81
N THR A 515 -12.08 12.93 -18.54
CA THR A 515 -12.62 11.68 -17.99
C THR A 515 -11.80 10.54 -18.55
N ARG A 516 -11.40 9.60 -17.70
CA ARG A 516 -10.72 8.37 -18.11
C ARG A 516 -11.34 7.17 -17.42
N THR A 517 -11.43 6.06 -18.13
CA THR A 517 -11.69 4.75 -17.52
C THR A 517 -10.38 4.22 -16.95
N ILE A 518 -10.45 3.74 -15.70
CA ILE A 518 -9.40 3.00 -15.01
C ILE A 518 -9.87 1.55 -15.02
N ASP A 519 -9.33 0.76 -15.92
CA ASP A 519 -9.70 -0.64 -16.15
C ASP A 519 -9.13 -1.62 -15.09
N GLY A 520 -8.59 -1.10 -13.99
CA GLY A 520 -7.98 -1.90 -12.94
C GLY A 520 -6.61 -2.48 -13.29
N SER A 521 -6.07 -2.28 -14.50
CA SER A 521 -4.80 -2.90 -14.95
C SER A 521 -3.57 -2.51 -14.13
N ALA A 522 -3.63 -1.42 -13.37
CA ALA A 522 -2.58 -1.04 -12.41
C ALA A 522 -2.65 -1.82 -11.08
N THR A 523 -3.78 -2.49 -10.82
CA THR A 523 -4.09 -3.17 -9.55
C THR A 523 -4.18 -4.67 -9.70
N THR A 524 -4.75 -5.17 -10.81
CA THR A 524 -4.98 -6.59 -11.08
C THR A 524 -4.34 -7.07 -12.37
N PHE A 525 -3.83 -8.30 -12.35
CA PHE A 525 -3.40 -9.05 -13.53
C PHE A 525 -4.55 -9.75 -14.26
N HIS A 526 -5.82 -9.47 -13.92
CA HIS A 526 -7.00 -10.14 -14.47
C HIS A 526 -6.94 -10.42 -15.99
N ASN A 527 -6.68 -9.37 -16.76
CA ASN A 527 -6.65 -9.43 -18.23
C ASN A 527 -5.34 -10.02 -18.79
N ASP A 528 -4.32 -10.23 -17.96
CA ASP A 528 -3.02 -10.80 -18.33
C ASP A 528 -2.40 -11.64 -17.19
N LYS A 529 -3.08 -12.72 -16.79
CA LYS A 529 -2.54 -13.71 -15.82
C LYS A 529 -1.20 -14.29 -16.30
N SER A 530 -0.92 -14.27 -17.61
CA SER A 530 0.38 -14.71 -18.15
C SER A 530 1.51 -13.74 -17.80
N ALA A 531 1.26 -12.43 -17.74
CA ALA A 531 2.22 -11.45 -17.24
C ALA A 531 2.55 -11.68 -15.77
N LEU A 532 1.54 -11.97 -14.94
CA LEU A 532 1.76 -12.38 -13.55
C LEU A 532 2.73 -13.57 -13.48
N MET A 533 2.44 -14.66 -14.20
CA MET A 533 3.27 -15.86 -14.18
C MET A 533 4.71 -15.61 -14.66
N ARG A 534 4.92 -14.70 -15.62
CA ARG A 534 6.27 -14.27 -16.04
C ARG A 534 6.98 -13.43 -14.98
N LEU A 535 6.25 -12.65 -14.19
CA LEU A 535 6.77 -11.75 -13.18
C LEU A 535 7.21 -12.46 -11.90
N LEU A 536 6.45 -13.48 -11.47
CA LEU A 536 6.63 -14.18 -10.19
C LEU A 536 8.07 -14.64 -9.92
N PRO A 537 8.78 -15.36 -10.83
CA PRO A 537 10.12 -15.88 -10.53
C PRO A 537 11.12 -14.77 -10.18
N GLY A 538 11.02 -13.62 -10.85
CA GLY A 538 11.89 -12.49 -10.59
C GLY A 538 11.59 -11.82 -9.23
N LEU A 539 10.32 -11.74 -8.84
CA LEU A 539 9.94 -11.20 -7.53
C LEU A 539 10.33 -12.17 -6.40
N GLU A 540 10.13 -13.47 -6.60
CA GLU A 540 10.50 -14.53 -5.66
C GLU A 540 12.02 -14.53 -5.39
N ALA A 541 12.84 -14.40 -6.43
CA ALA A 541 14.28 -14.30 -6.30
C ALA A 541 14.72 -13.02 -5.55
N GLU A 542 14.05 -11.90 -5.80
CA GLU A 542 14.36 -10.62 -5.17
C GLU A 542 13.97 -10.62 -3.68
N PHE A 543 12.71 -10.95 -3.37
CA PHE A 543 12.20 -10.98 -1.99
C PHE A 543 12.78 -12.13 -1.17
N GLY A 544 13.22 -13.20 -1.82
CA GLY A 544 13.95 -14.28 -1.16
C GLY A 544 15.23 -13.83 -0.47
N ALA A 545 15.76 -12.65 -0.77
CA ALA A 545 16.88 -12.09 -0.03
C ALA A 545 16.53 -11.78 1.45
N TRP A 546 15.26 -11.79 1.87
CA TRP A 546 14.86 -11.59 3.26
C TRP A 546 14.56 -12.94 3.94
N ASP A 547 15.23 -13.24 5.06
CA ASP A 547 15.13 -14.53 5.78
C ASP A 547 13.70 -14.92 6.24
N ARG A 548 12.76 -13.97 6.22
CA ARG A 548 11.37 -14.14 6.67
C ARG A 548 10.32 -13.91 5.57
N PHE A 549 10.76 -13.89 4.32
CA PHE A 549 9.84 -13.90 3.19
C PHE A 549 9.09 -15.24 3.13
N GLY A 550 7.78 -15.20 3.32
CA GLY A 550 6.89 -16.36 3.32
C GLY A 550 6.44 -16.81 1.93
N GLY A 551 6.70 -16.01 0.90
CA GLY A 551 6.30 -16.27 -0.49
C GLY A 551 5.29 -15.26 -1.03
N ILE A 552 4.92 -15.45 -2.30
CA ILE A 552 3.89 -14.64 -2.96
C ILE A 552 2.53 -15.32 -2.78
N ALA A 553 1.53 -14.57 -2.32
CA ALA A 553 0.15 -15.00 -2.32
C ALA A 553 -0.56 -14.44 -3.56
N ILE A 554 -1.42 -15.22 -4.20
CA ILE A 554 -2.12 -14.79 -5.41
C ILE A 554 -3.61 -14.86 -5.16
N HIS A 555 -4.27 -13.71 -5.20
CA HIS A 555 -5.71 -13.60 -5.06
C HIS A 555 -6.40 -13.90 -6.39
N GLU A 556 -7.48 -14.69 -6.36
CA GLU A 556 -8.32 -15.00 -7.53
C GLU A 556 -7.56 -15.51 -8.78
N LEU A 557 -6.55 -16.36 -8.57
CA LEU A 557 -5.78 -16.96 -9.68
C LEU A 557 -6.61 -17.93 -10.53
N ARG A 558 -7.58 -18.61 -9.91
CA ARG A 558 -8.38 -19.66 -10.56
C ARG A 558 -9.38 -19.11 -11.57
#